data_AF-A0A5J4FY94-F1
#
_entry.id   AF-A0A5J4FY94-F1
#
_cell.length_a   1.000
_cell.length_b   1.000
_cell.length_c   1.000
_cell.angle_alpha   90.00
_cell.angle_beta   90.00
_cell.angle_gamma   90.00
#
_symmetry.space_group_name_H-M   'P 1'
#
loop_
_entity.id
_entity.type
_entity.pdbx_description
1 polymer ?
#
loop_
_entity_poly.entity_id
_entity_poly.type
_entity_poly.pdbx_seq_one_letter_code
_entity_poly.pdbx_strand_id
1 'polypeptide(L)'
;MFYIIWIGVSLVVGLIGKEKSLGFLGYFLISLFLSPLIGFIVYLFSSENNKKIPEYLISFKKAKMSENRGDINEAIKLYKDVIFLIDELPNNGDSPILRSRLEKRKFSANKIFELEKVSI
;
A
#
# COMPACT_ATOMS: atom_id res chain seq x y z
N MET A 1 10.38 -21.40 36.37
CA MET A 1 11.08 -20.09 36.32
C MET A 1 11.69 -19.80 34.94
N PHE A 2 12.45 -20.72 34.33
CA PHE A 2 13.13 -20.52 33.04
C PHE A 2 12.17 -20.25 31.84
N TYR A 3 11.05 -20.97 31.76
CA TYR A 3 10.08 -20.82 30.67
C TYR A 3 9.34 -19.47 30.64
N ILE A 4 9.17 -18.81 31.78
CA ILE A 4 8.49 -17.51 31.87
C ILE A 4 9.38 -16.41 31.27
N ILE A 5 10.69 -16.47 31.56
CA ILE A 5 11.69 -15.57 30.98
C ILE A 5 11.78 -15.80 29.46
N TRP A 6 11.75 -17.05 29.01
CA TRP A 6 11.78 -17.41 27.58
C TRP A 6 10.60 -16.84 26.79
N ILE A 7 9.39 -16.97 27.34
CA ILE A 7 8.17 -16.40 26.77
C ILE A 7 8.23 -14.87 26.76
N GLY A 8 8.72 -14.26 27.84
CA GLY A 8 8.90 -12.80 27.92
C GLY A 8 9.84 -12.25 26.84
N VAL A 9 11.01 -12.87 26.67
CA VAL A 9 11.99 -12.46 25.64
C VAL A 9 11.44 -12.66 24.23
N SER A 10 10.73 -13.77 23.98
CA SER A 10 10.09 -14.01 22.67
C SER A 10 9.01 -12.97 22.35
N LEU A 11 8.29 -12.51 23.36
CA LEU A 11 7.28 -11.47 23.21
C LEU A 11 7.90 -10.11 22.83
N VAL A 12 9.06 -9.77 23.42
CA VAL A 12 9.83 -8.56 23.07
C VAL A 12 10.34 -8.63 21.62
N VAL A 13 10.91 -9.76 21.20
CA VAL A 13 11.36 -9.96 19.81
C VAL A 13 10.21 -9.85 18.82
N GLY A 14 9.05 -10.43 19.15
CA GLY A 14 7.82 -10.28 18.36
C GLY A 14 7.38 -8.82 18.22
N LEU A 15 7.37 -8.06 19.32
CA LEU A 15 6.98 -6.64 19.33
C LEU A 15 7.88 -5.80 18.43
N ILE A 16 9.20 -6.01 18.49
CA ILE A 16 10.19 -5.33 17.65
C ILE A 16 10.01 -5.71 16.17
N GLY A 17 9.67 -6.97 15.89
CA GLY A 17 9.43 -7.48 14.54
C GLY A 17 8.10 -7.09 13.90
N LYS A 18 7.19 -6.41 14.61
CA LYS A 18 5.85 -6.06 14.10
C LYS A 18 5.89 -5.24 12.80
N GLU A 19 6.91 -4.40 12.65
CA GLU A 19 7.05 -3.48 11.51
C GLU A 19 7.76 -4.11 10.31
N LYS A 20 8.25 -5.35 10.46
CA LYS A 20 8.99 -6.09 9.43
C LYS A 20 8.09 -7.06 8.66
N SER A 21 8.66 -7.66 7.61
CA SER A 21 7.92 -8.38 6.56
C SER A 21 7.02 -9.52 7.06
N LEU A 22 7.44 -10.25 8.10
CA LEU A 22 6.73 -11.39 8.69
C LEU A 22 5.70 -10.99 9.78
N GLY A 23 5.72 -9.74 10.23
CA GLY A 23 4.84 -9.22 11.28
C GLY A 23 5.03 -9.86 12.66
N PHE A 24 4.30 -9.35 13.66
CA PHE A 24 4.44 -9.76 15.07
C PHE A 24 4.35 -11.29 15.28
N LEU A 25 3.35 -11.93 14.67
CA LEU A 25 3.09 -13.36 14.81
C LEU A 25 4.21 -14.22 14.22
N GLY A 26 4.81 -13.81 13.10
CA GLY A 26 5.91 -14.55 12.46
C GLY A 26 7.17 -14.54 13.31
N TYR A 27 7.60 -13.35 13.77
CA TYR A 27 8.80 -13.23 14.61
C TYR A 27 8.61 -13.86 16.00
N PHE A 28 7.42 -13.77 16.57
CA PHE A 28 7.11 -14.41 17.86
C PHE A 28 7.21 -15.94 17.76
N LEU A 29 6.61 -16.56 16.74
CA LEU A 29 6.65 -18.01 16.55
C LEU A 29 8.06 -18.53 16.22
N ILE A 30 8.81 -17.80 15.39
CA ILE A 30 10.21 -18.12 15.06
C ILE A 30 11.09 -18.02 16.31
N SER A 31 10.93 -16.96 17.12
CA SER A 31 11.65 -16.79 18.37
C SER A 31 11.31 -17.90 19.38
N LEU A 32 10.04 -18.33 19.42
CA LEU A 32 9.56 -19.36 20.34
C LEU A 32 10.10 -20.76 20.01
N PHE A 33 10.21 -21.10 18.72
CA PHE A 33 10.63 -22.43 18.25
C PHE A 33 12.14 -22.58 18.01
N LEU A 34 12.81 -21.56 17.45
CA LEU A 34 14.22 -21.69 17.04
C LEU A 34 15.22 -21.22 18.10
N SER A 35 14.80 -20.35 19.03
CA SER A 35 15.59 -19.57 20.01
C SER A 35 15.50 -18.07 19.73
N PRO A 36 15.35 -17.22 20.77
CA PRO A 36 15.28 -15.77 20.62
C PRO A 36 16.48 -15.14 19.91
N LEU A 37 17.65 -15.80 19.92
CA LEU A 37 18.82 -15.38 19.17
C LEU A 37 18.57 -15.41 17.65
N ILE A 38 17.88 -16.44 17.15
CA ILE A 38 17.55 -16.57 15.73
C ILE A 38 16.43 -15.60 15.35
N GLY A 39 15.44 -15.40 16.22
CA GLY A 39 14.39 -14.38 15.99
C GLY A 39 14.97 -12.99 15.74
N PHE A 40 16.03 -12.63 16.49
CA PHE A 40 16.75 -11.36 16.31
C PHE A 40 17.54 -11.29 15.00
N ILE A 41 18.17 -12.39 14.58
CA ILE A 41 18.90 -12.46 13.30
C ILE A 41 17.95 -12.31 12.12
N VAL A 42 16.79 -12.98 12.14
CA VAL A 42 15.77 -12.85 11.08
C VAL A 42 15.20 -11.43 11.05
N TYR A 43 15.08 -10.76 12.20
CA TYR A 43 14.68 -9.35 12.25
C TYR A 43 15.69 -8.44 11.56
N LEU A 44 17.00 -8.62 11.83
CA LEU A 44 18.08 -7.82 11.25
C LEU A 44 18.14 -7.95 9.72
N PHE A 45 17.93 -9.17 9.21
CA PHE A 45 17.97 -9.47 7.78
C PHE A 45 16.66 -9.22 7.05
N SER A 46 15.55 -9.03 7.77
CA SER A 46 14.30 -8.70 7.11
C SER A 46 14.32 -7.25 6.63
N SER A 47 14.29 -7.13 5.31
CA SER A 47 13.98 -5.87 4.64
C SER A 47 12.64 -5.32 5.14
N GLU A 48 12.57 -3.99 5.24
CA GLU A 48 11.31 -3.29 5.45
C GLU A 48 10.35 -3.60 4.30
N ASN A 49 9.08 -3.79 4.65
CA ASN A 49 8.00 -4.01 3.70
C ASN A 49 7.65 -2.67 3.03
N ASN A 50 8.55 -2.17 2.19
CA ASN A 50 8.34 -1.00 1.35
C ASN A 50 7.41 -1.37 0.20
N LYS A 51 6.13 -1.62 0.51
CA LYS A 51 5.07 -1.71 -0.49
C LYS A 51 4.99 -0.36 -1.20
N LYS A 52 5.70 -0.22 -2.32
CA LYS A 52 5.63 0.97 -3.17
C LYS A 52 4.19 1.12 -3.63
N ILE A 53 3.51 2.14 -3.10
CA ILE A 53 2.16 2.48 -3.53
C ILE A 53 2.29 2.98 -4.97
N PRO A 54 1.57 2.40 -5.94
CA PRO A 54 1.67 2.83 -7.32
C PRO A 54 1.19 4.27 -7.46
N GLU A 55 1.90 5.05 -8.28
CA GLU A 55 1.75 6.51 -8.37
C GLU A 55 0.33 6.94 -8.79
N TYR A 56 -0.31 6.21 -9.71
CA TYR A 56 -1.69 6.49 -10.12
C TYR A 56 -2.71 6.43 -8.98
N LEU A 57 -2.46 5.64 -7.92
CA LEU A 57 -3.33 5.62 -6.74
C LEU A 57 -3.20 6.90 -5.91
N ILE A 58 -2.00 7.46 -5.85
CA ILE A 58 -1.71 8.70 -5.13
C ILE A 58 -2.43 9.86 -5.84
N SER A 59 -2.26 9.96 -7.16
CA SER A 59 -2.93 10.97 -7.99
C SER A 59 -4.45 10.83 -7.95
N PHE A 60 -4.98 9.60 -7.97
CA PHE A 60 -6.42 9.36 -7.84
C PHE A 60 -6.99 9.81 -6.50
N LYS A 61 -6.28 9.54 -5.40
CA LYS A 61 -6.68 10.00 -4.08
C LYS A 61 -6.65 11.53 -4.00
N LYS A 62 -5.62 12.16 -4.58
CA LYS A 62 -5.51 13.62 -4.64
C LYS A 62 -6.64 14.24 -5.47
N ALA A 63 -6.98 13.63 -6.61
CA ALA A 63 -8.08 14.09 -7.47
C ALA A 63 -9.42 14.15 -6.72
N LYS A 64 -9.76 13.06 -5.99
CA LYS A 64 -10.96 13.04 -5.14
C LYS A 64 -10.95 14.09 -4.04
N MET A 65 -9.78 14.38 -3.46
CA MET A 65 -9.65 15.43 -2.46
C MET A 65 -9.88 16.82 -3.05
N SER A 66 -9.30 17.13 -4.22
CA SER A 66 -9.53 18.40 -4.91
C SER A 66 -10.99 18.54 -5.38
N GLU A 67 -11.62 17.46 -5.84
CA GLU A 67 -13.06 17.44 -6.15
C GLU A 67 -13.91 17.81 -4.93
N ASN A 68 -13.63 17.19 -3.78
CA ASN A 68 -14.34 17.49 -2.52
C ASN A 68 -14.09 18.91 -2.01
N ARG A 69 -12.96 19.53 -2.37
CA ARG A 69 -12.66 20.94 -2.05
C ARG A 69 -13.38 21.93 -2.95
N GLY A 70 -13.95 21.47 -4.06
CA GLY A 70 -14.52 22.34 -5.09
C GLY A 70 -13.48 22.90 -6.07
N ASP A 71 -12.23 22.43 -6.01
CA ASP A 71 -11.16 22.83 -6.93
C ASP A 71 -11.28 22.06 -8.26
N ILE A 72 -12.34 22.36 -9.03
CA ILE A 72 -12.75 21.61 -10.24
C ILE A 72 -11.59 21.50 -11.25
N ASN A 73 -10.88 22.59 -11.51
CA ASN A 73 -9.77 22.62 -12.47
C ASN A 73 -8.60 21.72 -12.03
N GLU A 74 -8.27 21.72 -10.75
CA GLU A 74 -7.21 20.85 -10.21
C GLU A 74 -7.66 19.38 -10.22
N ALA A 75 -8.93 19.12 -9.86
CA ALA A 75 -9.50 17.78 -9.91
C ALA A 75 -9.45 17.19 -11.32
N ILE A 76 -9.85 17.95 -12.35
CA ILE A 76 -9.77 17.54 -13.76
C ILE A 76 -8.32 17.22 -14.15
N LYS A 77 -7.37 18.09 -13.80
CA LYS A 77 -5.95 17.86 -14.09
C LYS A 77 -5.45 16.56 -13.46
N LEU A 78 -5.75 16.34 -12.19
CA LEU A 78 -5.33 15.14 -11.46
C LEU A 78 -5.99 13.87 -12.01
N TYR A 79 -7.25 13.92 -12.42
CA TYR A 79 -7.91 12.79 -13.09
C TYR A 79 -7.29 12.49 -14.46
N LYS A 80 -6.87 13.51 -15.21
CA LYS A 80 -6.11 13.33 -16.47
C LYS A 80 -4.76 12.66 -16.21
N ASP A 81 -4.06 13.08 -15.16
CA ASP A 81 -2.80 12.47 -14.73
C ASP A 81 -2.99 10.98 -14.36
N VAL A 82 -4.09 10.62 -13.70
CA VAL A 82 -4.40 9.21 -13.40
C VAL A 82 -4.51 8.37 -14.67
N ILE A 83 -5.22 8.87 -15.68
CA ILE A 83 -5.41 8.16 -16.95
C ILE A 83 -4.05 7.99 -17.65
N PHE A 84 -3.26 9.06 -17.72
CA PHE A 84 -1.92 9.04 -18.31
C PHE A 84 -1.03 7.98 -17.64
N LEU A 85 -0.94 8.00 -16.31
CA LEU A 85 -0.14 7.05 -15.54
C LEU A 85 -0.64 5.59 -15.68
N ILE A 86 -1.93 5.37 -15.90
CA ILE A 86 -2.47 4.02 -16.12
C ILE A 86 -2.14 3.53 -17.53
N ASP A 87 -2.22 4.40 -18.53
CA ASP A 87 -1.98 4.07 -19.93
C ASP A 87 -0.48 3.82 -20.23
N GLU A 88 0.42 4.42 -19.46
CA GLU A 88 1.87 4.17 -19.55
C GLU A 88 2.29 2.81 -18.94
N LEU A 89 1.45 2.23 -18.08
CA LEU A 89 1.79 0.95 -17.43
C LEU A 89 1.66 -0.23 -18.41
N PRO A 90 2.58 -1.21 -18.34
CA PRO A 90 2.54 -2.37 -19.21
C PRO A 90 1.24 -3.16 -18.99
N ASN A 91 0.60 -3.52 -20.10
CA ASN A 91 -0.65 -4.26 -20.11
C ASN A 91 -0.37 -5.76 -19.94
N ASN A 92 -0.17 -6.17 -18.68
CA ASN A 92 0.10 -7.56 -18.32
C ASN A 92 -1.19 -8.40 -18.28
N GLY A 93 -1.88 -8.53 -19.42
CA GLY A 93 -3.03 -9.41 -19.62
C GLY A 93 -4.12 -9.37 -18.53
N ASP A 94 -4.93 -10.42 -18.43
CA ASP A 94 -6.03 -10.53 -17.47
C ASP A 94 -5.57 -10.74 -16.02
N SER A 95 -4.90 -9.73 -15.45
CA SER A 95 -4.59 -9.68 -14.03
C SER A 95 -5.72 -8.97 -13.25
N PRO A 96 -6.01 -9.38 -12.00
CA PRO A 96 -6.90 -8.63 -11.11
C PRO A 96 -6.49 -7.15 -10.95
N ILE A 97 -5.18 -6.89 -11.06
CA ILE A 97 -4.59 -5.55 -11.01
C ILE A 97 -5.00 -4.73 -12.23
N LEU A 98 -4.98 -5.32 -13.43
CA LEU A 98 -5.44 -4.65 -14.66
C LEU A 98 -6.90 -4.24 -14.54
N ARG A 99 -7.78 -5.12 -14.05
CA ARG A 99 -9.19 -4.79 -13.85
C ARG A 99 -9.36 -3.56 -12.95
N SER A 100 -8.64 -3.52 -11.82
CA SER A 100 -8.68 -2.37 -10.92
C SER A 100 -8.14 -1.08 -11.56
N ARG A 101 -7.14 -1.17 -12.44
CA ARG A 101 -6.62 -0.02 -13.20
C ARG A 101 -7.67 0.48 -14.20
N LEU A 102 -8.26 -0.41 -15.00
CA LEU A 102 -9.27 -0.05 -15.99
C LEU A 102 -10.52 0.56 -15.35
N GLU A 103 -10.96 0.04 -14.21
CA GLU A 103 -12.06 0.63 -13.44
C GLU A 103 -11.75 2.06 -13.00
N LYS A 104 -10.56 2.31 -12.43
CA LYS A 104 -10.15 3.66 -12.02
C LYS A 104 -9.98 4.61 -13.20
N ARG A 105 -9.46 4.10 -14.33
CA ARG A 105 -9.37 4.85 -15.58
C ARG A 105 -10.75 5.27 -16.08
N LYS A 106 -11.69 4.32 -16.18
CA LYS A 106 -13.08 4.58 -16.59
C LYS A 106 -13.77 5.57 -15.65
N PHE A 107 -13.61 5.39 -14.34
CA PHE A 107 -14.14 6.31 -13.35
C PHE A 107 -13.59 7.72 -13.53
N SER A 108 -12.27 7.86 -13.69
CA SER A 108 -11.61 9.16 -13.87
C SER A 108 -12.06 9.83 -15.16
N ALA A 109 -12.23 9.08 -16.25
CA ALA A 109 -12.72 9.59 -17.52
C ALA A 109 -14.16 10.12 -17.42
N ASN A 110 -15.06 9.35 -16.79
CA ASN A 110 -16.43 9.79 -16.56
C ASN A 110 -16.48 11.05 -15.69
N LYS A 111 -15.63 11.12 -14.65
CA LYS A 111 -15.54 12.28 -13.78
C LYS A 111 -15.03 13.53 -14.47
N ILE A 112 -14.05 13.41 -15.36
CA ILE A 112 -13.59 14.54 -16.17
C ILE A 112 -14.75 15.08 -17.01
N PHE A 113 -15.52 14.21 -17.66
CA PHE A 113 -16.67 14.62 -18.48
C PHE A 113 -17.76 15.33 -17.66
N GLU A 114 -18.08 14.80 -16.46
CA GLU A 114 -19.01 15.44 -15.53
C GLU A 114 -18.53 16.83 -15.09
N LEU A 115 -17.27 16.93 -14.69
CA LEU A 115 -16.67 18.18 -14.19
C LEU A 115 -16.50 19.22 -15.29
N GLU A 116 -16.13 18.82 -16.50
CA GLU A 116 -16.04 19.70 -17.67
C GLU A 116 -17.42 20.29 -18.01
N LYS A 117 -18.49 19.49 -17.90
CA LYS A 117 -19.87 19.97 -18.11
C LYS A 117 -20.33 20.98 -17.05
N VAL A 118 -19.83 20.87 -15.81
CA VAL A 118 -20.16 21.80 -14.71
C VAL A 118 -19.32 23.08 -14.80
N SER A 119 -18.16 23.03 -15.45
CA SER A 119 -17.27 24.19 -15.62
C SER A 119 -17.65 25.14 -16.76
N ILE A 120 -18.64 24.76 -17.59
CA ILE A 120 -19.21 25.55 -18.71
C ILE A 120 -20.53 26.18 -18.24
#